data_AF-A0A7W1F5M5-F1
#
_entry.id   AF-A0A7W1F5M5-F1
#
_cell.length_a   1.000
_cell.length_b   1.000
_cell.length_c   1.000
_cell.angle_alpha   90.00
_cell.angle_beta   90.00
_cell.angle_gamma   90.00
#
_symmetry.space_group_name_H-M   'P 1'
#
loop_
_entity.id
_entity.type
_entity.pdbx_description
1 polymer ?
#
loop_
_entity_poly.entity_id
_entity_poly.type
_entity_poly.pdbx_seq_one_letter_code
_entity_poly.pdbx_strand_id
1 'polypeptide(L)'
;MMRAADEQKLSRTVSDESTATALDLPSLARRTMAERIADRPKDHAHGARYEIGKLLGSGGTGQVYAVRDRDCARDVALKVLHRSAPRDSQRRERFVLEAQVTAQLEHPGILPVYDIDVAEDGNVYFTMRKIDGMSLGECIRLAQAGATPAAIALVNDRVGIVLRVCEAVAFAHHRGVIHQDIKPDNIMLGAFG
;
A
#
# COMPACT_ATOMS: atom_id res chain seq x y z
N MET A 1 65.48 10.19 24.21
CA MET A 1 64.30 10.57 25.00
C MET A 1 63.57 9.28 25.35
N MET A 2 63.95 8.56 26.39
CA MET A 2 63.72 8.78 27.84
C MET A 2 62.27 8.50 28.26
N ARG A 3 62.16 7.60 29.25
CA ARG A 3 61.01 6.85 29.77
C ARG A 3 60.08 7.66 30.70
N ALA A 4 58.95 7.02 31.04
CA ALA A 4 58.09 7.15 32.23
C ALA A 4 57.00 8.23 32.11
N ALA A 5 55.80 8.13 32.69
CA ALA A 5 55.29 7.27 33.76
C ALA A 5 53.75 7.31 33.83
N ASP A 6 53.23 6.35 34.59
CA ASP A 6 52.15 6.47 35.57
C ASP A 6 50.69 6.67 35.18
N GLU A 7 50.00 5.57 35.43
CA GLU A 7 48.63 5.46 35.89
C GLU A 7 48.35 6.29 37.16
N GLN A 8 47.07 6.67 37.28
CA GLN A 8 46.31 7.15 38.46
C GLN A 8 46.05 8.65 38.69
N LYS A 9 44.73 8.91 38.73
CA LYS A 9 43.97 9.92 39.48
C LYS A 9 43.95 11.36 38.98
N LEU A 10 42.80 11.74 38.40
CA LEU A 10 41.94 12.71 39.09
C LEU A 10 40.46 12.45 38.79
N SER A 11 39.71 12.23 39.87
CA SER A 11 38.26 12.15 39.93
C SER A 11 37.60 13.46 39.52
N ARG A 12 36.46 13.40 38.82
CA ARG A 12 35.33 14.28 39.11
C ARG A 12 34.02 13.67 38.65
N THR A 13 33.21 13.41 39.68
CA THR A 13 31.80 13.06 39.75
C THR A 13 30.90 13.96 38.91
N VAL A 14 30.01 13.38 38.10
CA VAL A 14 28.60 13.78 37.85
C VAL A 14 27.95 12.50 37.24
N SER A 15 27.40 11.55 37.99
CA SER A 15 26.00 11.52 38.44
C SER A 15 25.06 12.39 37.61
N ASP A 16 24.52 11.84 36.53
CA ASP A 16 23.12 12.16 36.24
C ASP A 16 22.38 10.96 35.64
N GLU A 17 21.36 10.56 36.40
CA GLU A 17 20.34 9.61 36.01
C GLU A 17 19.53 10.26 34.89
N SER A 18 19.45 9.59 33.74
CA SER A 18 18.33 9.79 32.83
C SER A 18 17.81 8.43 32.45
N THR A 19 17.13 7.86 33.43
CA THR A 19 16.06 6.89 33.31
C THR A 19 15.05 7.39 32.28
N ALA A 20 15.27 7.06 31.01
CA ALA A 20 14.17 6.96 30.06
C ALA A 20 13.36 5.72 30.49
N THR A 21 12.41 5.95 31.40
CA THR A 21 11.43 4.98 31.86
C THR A 21 10.76 4.36 30.64
N ALA A 22 11.20 3.15 30.30
CA ALA A 22 10.47 2.27 29.42
C ALA A 22 9.09 2.11 30.05
N LEU A 23 8.08 2.68 29.39
CA LEU A 23 6.68 2.50 29.75
C LEU A 23 6.40 0.99 29.79
N ASP A 24 6.28 0.48 31.01
CA ASP A 24 5.85 -0.87 31.33
C ASP A 24 4.36 -0.98 30.95
N LEU A 25 4.11 -1.36 29.69
CA LEU A 25 2.77 -1.68 29.20
C LEU A 25 2.54 -3.19 29.40
N PRO A 26 1.54 -3.60 30.20
CA PRO A 26 1.30 -5.01 30.48
C PRO A 26 1.01 -5.79 29.20
N SER A 27 1.42 -7.06 29.22
CA SER A 27 1.49 -8.08 28.18
C SER A 27 0.17 -8.47 27.47
N LEU A 28 -0.82 -7.58 27.41
CA LEU A 28 -1.98 -7.70 26.55
C LEU A 28 -1.64 -7.27 25.11
N ALA A 29 -1.27 -8.29 24.32
CA ALA A 29 -1.61 -8.44 22.92
C ALA A 29 -0.99 -7.45 21.90
N ARG A 30 0.24 -7.76 21.43
CA ARG A 30 0.66 -7.38 20.07
C ARG A 30 -0.10 -8.23 19.04
N ARG A 31 -1.42 -8.04 18.94
CA ARG A 31 -2.19 -8.59 17.83
C ARG A 31 -1.70 -7.94 16.54
N THR A 32 -1.54 -8.74 15.49
CA THR A 32 -1.25 -8.20 14.16
C THR A 32 -2.40 -7.26 13.75
N MET A 33 -2.14 -6.25 12.93
CA MET A 33 -3.23 -5.37 12.47
C MET A 33 -4.27 -6.17 11.68
N ALA A 34 -3.85 -7.21 10.96
CA ALA A 34 -4.75 -8.15 10.30
C ALA A 34 -5.69 -8.86 11.30
N GLU A 35 -5.24 -9.15 12.53
CA GLU A 35 -6.08 -9.64 13.62
C GLU A 35 -6.99 -8.55 14.18
N ARG A 36 -6.49 -7.32 14.35
CA ARG A 36 -7.32 -6.18 14.82
C ARG A 36 -8.44 -5.82 13.86
N ILE A 37 -8.16 -5.91 12.55
CA ILE A 37 -9.12 -5.70 11.47
C ILE A 37 -10.14 -6.84 11.46
N ALA A 38 -9.69 -8.10 11.55
CA ALA A 38 -10.58 -9.27 11.64
C ALA A 38 -11.49 -9.28 12.88
N ASP A 39 -11.05 -8.68 13.99
CA ASP A 39 -11.80 -8.58 15.24
C ASP A 39 -12.68 -7.31 15.32
N ARG A 40 -12.72 -6.48 14.26
CA ARG A 40 -13.65 -5.34 14.23
C ARG A 40 -15.09 -5.86 14.31
N PRO A 41 -15.97 -5.18 15.06
CA PRO A 41 -17.40 -5.46 15.03
C PRO A 41 -17.89 -5.48 13.59
N LYS A 42 -18.48 -6.59 13.16
CA LYS A 42 -19.07 -6.76 11.82
C LYS A 42 -20.29 -5.85 11.57
N ASP A 43 -20.70 -5.11 12.59
CA ASP A 43 -21.84 -4.18 12.62
C ASP A 43 -21.52 -2.81 12.00
N HIS A 44 -20.29 -2.58 11.52
CA HIS A 44 -20.04 -1.41 10.70
C HIS A 44 -20.77 -1.61 9.37
N ALA A 45 -21.85 -0.86 9.16
CA ALA A 45 -22.74 -0.88 8.01
C ALA A 45 -22.08 -0.48 6.68
N HIS A 46 -20.85 -0.92 6.41
CA HIS A 46 -20.16 -0.70 5.14
C HIS A 46 -20.87 -1.36 3.96
N GLY A 47 -21.66 -2.42 4.20
CA GLY A 47 -22.57 -2.99 3.20
C GLY A 47 -23.61 -1.99 2.69
N ALA A 48 -23.98 -0.98 3.49
CA ALA A 48 -24.86 0.11 3.08
C ALA A 48 -24.11 1.28 2.43
N ARG A 49 -22.85 1.52 2.81
CA ARG A 49 -22.01 2.62 2.30
C ARG A 49 -21.50 2.37 0.88
N TYR A 50 -21.02 1.16 0.60
CA TYR A 50 -20.37 0.83 -0.66
C TYR A 50 -21.30 0.06 -1.58
N GLU A 51 -21.74 0.71 -2.65
CA GLU A 51 -22.52 0.04 -3.70
C GLU A 51 -21.59 -0.59 -4.72
N ILE A 52 -21.55 -1.92 -4.73
CA ILE A 52 -20.65 -2.72 -5.58
C ILE A 52 -21.16 -2.74 -7.01
N GLY A 53 -20.31 -2.31 -7.94
CA GLY A 53 -20.55 -2.33 -9.37
C GLY A 53 -19.79 -3.46 -10.07
N LYS A 54 -19.36 -3.19 -11.31
CA LYS A 54 -18.69 -4.19 -12.16
C LYS A 54 -17.31 -4.58 -11.65
N LEU A 55 -16.90 -5.81 -11.96
CA LEU A 55 -15.52 -6.26 -11.83
C LEU A 55 -14.62 -5.46 -12.80
N LEU A 56 -13.55 -4.87 -12.29
CA LEU A 56 -12.52 -4.16 -13.05
C LEU A 56 -11.35 -5.07 -13.41
N GLY A 57 -11.01 -6.02 -12.54
CA GLY A 57 -9.92 -6.95 -12.78
C GLY A 57 -9.84 -8.04 -11.73
N SER A 58 -9.16 -9.13 -12.07
CA SER A 58 -8.89 -10.25 -11.18
C SER A 58 -7.44 -10.69 -11.35
N GLY A 59 -6.71 -10.80 -10.25
CA GLY A 59 -5.30 -11.18 -10.22
C GLY A 59 -4.99 -12.19 -9.11
N GLY A 60 -3.71 -12.46 -8.88
CA GLY A 60 -3.28 -13.50 -7.94
C GLY A 60 -3.64 -13.22 -6.47
N THR A 61 -3.67 -11.94 -6.06
CA THR A 61 -4.01 -11.55 -4.69
C THR A 61 -5.51 -11.37 -4.48
N GLY A 62 -6.28 -11.03 -5.52
CA GLY A 62 -7.68 -10.68 -5.32
C GLY A 62 -8.40 -10.18 -6.56
N GLN A 63 -9.60 -9.68 -6.32
CA GLN A 63 -10.48 -9.06 -7.32
C GLN A 63 -10.62 -7.57 -7.03
N VAL A 64 -10.78 -6.77 -8.07
CA VAL A 64 -10.99 -5.32 -7.96
C VAL A 64 -12.33 -4.98 -8.58
N TYR A 65 -13.19 -4.29 -7.84
CA TYR A 65 -14.53 -3.86 -8.26
C TYR A 65 -14.59 -2.34 -8.37
N ALA A 66 -15.37 -1.84 -9.31
CA ALA A 66 -15.84 -0.46 -9.29
C ALA A 66 -16.90 -0.34 -8.20
N VAL A 67 -16.82 0.69 -7.37
CA VAL A 67 -17.71 0.87 -6.23
C VAL A 67 -18.08 2.33 -6.11
N ARG A 68 -19.35 2.58 -5.77
CA ARG A 68 -19.83 3.91 -5.40
C ARG A 68 -19.81 4.05 -3.88
N ASP A 69 -18.96 4.93 -3.37
CA ASP A 69 -18.97 5.35 -1.96
C ASP A 69 -20.11 6.36 -1.78
N ARG A 70 -21.19 5.94 -1.13
CA ARG A 70 -22.42 6.73 -0.97
C ARG A 70 -22.24 7.90 -0.02
N ASP A 71 -21.42 7.72 1.02
CA ASP A 71 -21.20 8.74 2.04
C ASP A 71 -20.36 9.91 1.48
N CYS A 72 -19.29 9.57 0.75
CA CYS A 72 -18.44 10.57 0.11
C CYS A 72 -18.94 11.00 -1.27
N ALA A 73 -20.02 10.39 -1.77
CA ALA A 73 -20.57 10.60 -3.10
C ALA A 73 -19.49 10.57 -4.22
N ARG A 74 -18.59 9.57 -4.20
CA ARG A 74 -17.53 9.39 -5.20
C ARG A 74 -17.38 7.95 -5.68
N ASP A 75 -16.77 7.77 -6.85
CA ASP A 75 -16.44 6.44 -7.36
C ASP A 75 -15.03 6.03 -6.91
N VAL A 76 -14.91 4.81 -6.40
CA VAL A 76 -13.68 4.21 -5.90
C VAL A 76 -13.49 2.82 -6.49
N ALA A 77 -12.27 2.31 -6.40
CA ALA A 77 -11.99 0.90 -6.66
C ALA A 77 -11.89 0.18 -5.31
N LEU A 78 -12.47 -1.01 -5.22
CA LEU A 78 -12.44 -1.85 -4.02
C LEU A 78 -11.73 -3.16 -4.35
N LYS A 79 -10.58 -3.40 -3.72
CA LYS A 79 -9.84 -4.65 -3.86
C LYS A 79 -10.25 -5.59 -2.74
N VAL A 80 -10.69 -6.79 -3.09
CA VAL A 80 -11.06 -7.87 -2.17
C VAL A 80 -10.04 -8.98 -2.27
N LEU A 81 -9.50 -9.43 -1.14
CA LEU A 81 -8.65 -10.62 -1.07
C LEU A 81 -9.45 -11.87 -1.49
N HIS A 82 -8.88 -12.74 -2.32
CA HIS A 82 -9.53 -14.02 -2.64
C HIS A 82 -9.81 -14.81 -1.37
N ARG A 83 -10.98 -15.44 -1.27
CA ARG A 83 -11.28 -16.37 -0.17
C ARG A 83 -10.23 -17.49 -0.17
N SER A 84 -9.37 -17.48 0.83
CA SER A 84 -8.36 -18.52 1.08
C SER A 84 -8.77 -19.36 2.29
N ALA A 85 -8.19 -20.55 2.42
CA ALA A 85 -8.42 -21.39 3.59
C ALA A 85 -8.11 -20.60 4.89
N PRO A 86 -8.80 -20.88 6.02
CA PRO A 86 -8.64 -20.15 7.28
C PRO A 86 -7.19 -20.01 7.80
N ARG A 87 -6.27 -20.84 7.30
CA ARG A 87 -4.84 -20.88 7.67
C ARG A 87 -3.94 -19.94 6.86
N ASP A 88 -4.46 -19.22 5.87
CA ASP A 88 -3.65 -18.35 5.01
C ASP A 88 -3.44 -16.95 5.62
N SER A 89 -3.04 -16.92 6.90
CA SER A 89 -2.79 -15.67 7.65
C SER A 89 -1.73 -14.80 6.95
N GLN A 90 -0.72 -15.42 6.33
CA GLN A 90 0.35 -14.72 5.65
C GLN A 90 -0.13 -13.94 4.42
N ARG A 91 -1.10 -14.43 3.65
CA ARG A 91 -1.68 -13.64 2.54
C ARG A 91 -2.51 -12.48 3.05
N ARG A 92 -3.29 -12.70 4.11
CA ARG A 92 -4.08 -11.63 4.75
C ARG A 92 -3.15 -10.54 5.30
N GLU A 93 -2.09 -10.92 5.98
CA GLU A 93 -1.06 -10.01 6.49
C GLU A 93 -0.39 -9.21 5.37
N ARG A 94 0.04 -9.87 4.30
CA ARG A 94 0.63 -9.19 3.13
C ARG A 94 -0.36 -8.22 2.47
N PHE A 95 -1.62 -8.61 2.35
CA PHE A 95 -2.67 -7.78 1.77
C PHE A 95 -2.94 -6.53 2.61
N VAL A 96 -3.01 -6.68 3.94
CA VAL A 96 -3.15 -5.55 4.87
C VAL A 96 -1.90 -4.66 4.81
N LEU A 97 -0.71 -5.26 4.80
CA LEU A 97 0.55 -4.52 4.72
C LEU A 97 0.65 -3.71 3.41
N GLU A 98 0.27 -4.28 2.27
CA GLU A 98 0.21 -3.61 0.97
C GLU A 98 -0.62 -2.32 1.06
N ALA A 99 -1.85 -2.43 1.60
CA ALA A 99 -2.74 -1.30 1.76
C ALA A 99 -2.16 -0.24 2.71
N GLN A 100 -1.60 -0.66 3.86
CA GLN A 100 -1.05 0.26 4.85
C GLN A 100 0.18 1.02 4.37
N VAL A 101 1.11 0.32 3.72
CA VAL A 101 2.31 0.93 3.17
C VAL A 101 1.91 1.93 2.09
N THR A 102 0.99 1.55 1.20
CA THR A 102 0.51 2.44 0.13
C THR A 102 -0.24 3.65 0.67
N ALA A 103 -1.06 3.48 1.72
CA ALA A 103 -1.80 4.57 2.35
C ALA A 103 -0.90 5.66 2.99
N GLN A 104 0.36 5.33 3.29
CA GLN A 104 1.35 6.27 3.84
C GLN A 104 2.13 7.03 2.76
N LEU A 105 1.92 6.73 1.48
CA LEU A 105 2.66 7.28 0.36
C LEU A 105 1.81 8.30 -0.41
N GLU A 106 1.86 9.55 0.02
CA GLU A 106 1.17 10.67 -0.64
C GLU A 106 2.01 11.24 -1.79
N HIS A 107 1.87 10.67 -2.98
CA HIS A 107 2.55 11.12 -4.19
C HIS A 107 1.61 11.04 -5.41
N PRO A 108 1.64 11.99 -6.36
CA PRO A 108 0.76 11.98 -7.53
C PRO A 108 0.89 10.71 -8.39
N GLY A 109 2.10 10.14 -8.45
CA GLY A 109 2.39 8.89 -9.17
C GLY A 109 2.15 7.59 -8.37
N ILE A 110 1.59 7.67 -7.16
CA ILE A 110 1.27 6.49 -6.33
C ILE A 110 -0.25 6.45 -6.12
N LEU A 111 -0.84 5.27 -6.29
CA LEU A 111 -2.28 5.09 -6.18
C LEU A 111 -2.72 5.23 -4.70
N PRO A 112 -3.52 6.25 -4.33
CA PRO A 112 -3.87 6.43 -2.93
C PRO A 112 -4.90 5.39 -2.49
N VAL A 113 -4.65 4.80 -1.32
CA VAL A 113 -5.58 3.95 -0.57
C VAL A 113 -6.37 4.84 0.38
N TYR A 114 -7.70 4.67 0.41
CA TYR A 114 -8.60 5.50 1.21
C TYR A 114 -9.05 4.83 2.50
N ASP A 115 -9.29 3.53 2.47
CA ASP A 115 -9.87 2.80 3.60
C ASP A 115 -9.50 1.32 3.58
N ILE A 116 -9.47 0.67 4.74
CA ILE A 116 -9.28 -0.78 4.88
C ILE A 116 -10.24 -1.34 5.93
N ASP A 117 -10.97 -2.40 5.56
CA ASP A 117 -11.94 -3.02 6.45
C ASP A 117 -12.19 -4.51 6.15
N VAL A 118 -13.11 -5.10 6.92
CA VAL A 118 -13.58 -6.48 6.78
C VAL A 118 -15.07 -6.48 6.46
N ALA A 119 -15.45 -7.26 5.46
CA ALA A 119 -16.85 -7.52 5.14
C ALA A 119 -17.49 -8.44 6.20
N GLU A 120 -18.83 -8.47 6.24
CA GLU A 120 -19.59 -9.31 7.17
C GLU A 120 -19.21 -10.81 7.09
N ASP A 121 -18.86 -11.26 5.88
CA ASP A 121 -18.40 -12.62 5.60
C ASP A 121 -16.95 -12.91 6.04
N GLY A 122 -16.25 -11.92 6.60
CA GLY A 122 -14.87 -12.02 7.08
C GLY A 122 -13.79 -11.72 6.04
N ASN A 123 -14.15 -11.36 4.81
CA ASN A 123 -13.18 -11.01 3.78
C ASN A 123 -12.59 -9.61 4.01
N VAL A 124 -11.26 -9.51 3.97
CA VAL A 124 -10.58 -8.21 4.05
C VAL A 124 -10.61 -7.53 2.69
N TYR A 125 -10.89 -6.24 2.70
CA TYR A 125 -10.87 -5.40 1.51
C TYR A 125 -10.28 -4.03 1.83
N PHE A 126 -9.83 -3.32 0.80
CA PHE A 126 -9.49 -1.91 0.91
C PHE A 126 -10.01 -1.13 -0.31
N THR A 127 -10.29 0.15 -0.10
CA THR A 127 -10.70 1.06 -1.16
C THR A 127 -9.53 1.95 -1.57
N MET A 128 -9.49 2.30 -2.86
CA MET A 128 -8.45 3.11 -3.45
C MET A 128 -9.05 3.98 -4.56
N ARG A 129 -8.28 4.95 -5.05
CA ARG A 129 -8.69 5.74 -6.22
C ARG A 129 -9.05 4.82 -7.38
N LYS A 130 -10.21 5.05 -7.99
CA LYS A 130 -10.55 4.45 -9.28
C LYS A 130 -9.82 5.22 -10.38
N ILE A 131 -9.04 4.51 -11.19
CA ILE A 131 -8.40 5.06 -12.38
C ILE A 131 -9.22 4.65 -13.60
N ASP A 132 -9.75 5.65 -14.30
CA ASP A 132 -10.35 5.46 -15.62
C ASP A 132 -9.22 5.47 -16.66
N GLY A 133 -8.79 4.27 -17.02
CA GLY A 133 -7.58 4.05 -17.82
C GLY A 133 -7.28 2.58 -18.05
N MET A 134 -6.11 2.31 -18.63
CA MET A 134 -5.59 0.96 -18.87
C MET A 134 -4.21 0.84 -18.23
N SER A 135 -3.81 -0.38 -17.90
CA SER A 135 -2.43 -0.64 -17.53
C SER A 135 -1.49 -0.42 -18.73
N LEU A 136 -0.23 -0.09 -18.45
CA LEU A 136 0.81 -0.01 -19.46
C LEU A 136 0.96 -1.37 -20.18
N GLY A 137 0.81 -2.48 -19.46
CA GLY A 137 0.83 -3.83 -20.04
C GLY A 137 -0.27 -4.05 -21.09
N GLU A 138 -1.50 -3.62 -20.80
CA GLU A 138 -2.61 -3.66 -21.77
C GLU A 138 -2.33 -2.77 -22.98
N CYS A 139 -1.82 -1.56 -22.76
CA CYS A 139 -1.48 -0.64 -23.85
C CYS A 139 -0.39 -1.22 -24.77
N ILE A 140 0.63 -1.87 -24.20
CA ILE A 140 1.69 -2.55 -24.96
C ILE A 140 1.10 -3.69 -25.80
N ARG A 141 0.25 -4.55 -25.22
CA ARG A 141 -0.38 -5.66 -25.94
C ARG A 141 -1.26 -5.16 -27.10
N LEU A 142 -2.06 -4.11 -26.87
CA LEU A 142 -2.89 -3.50 -27.91
C LEU A 142 -2.05 -2.90 -29.04
N ALA A 143 -0.97 -2.18 -28.71
CA ALA A 143 -0.05 -1.63 -29.71
C ALA A 143 0.62 -2.74 -30.54
N GLN A 144 1.04 -3.83 -29.91
CA GLN A 144 1.61 -4.99 -30.61
C GLN A 144 0.60 -5.69 -31.53
N ALA A 145 -0.69 -5.71 -31.15
CA ALA A 145 -1.77 -6.26 -31.97
C ALA A 145 -2.22 -5.33 -33.11
N GLY A 146 -1.61 -4.14 -33.26
CA GLY A 146 -2.04 -3.13 -34.23
C GLY A 146 -3.36 -2.45 -33.86
N ALA A 147 -3.82 -2.60 -32.62
CA ALA A 147 -5.11 -2.12 -32.16
C ALA A 147 -5.02 -0.64 -31.74
N THR A 148 -5.30 0.22 -32.73
CA THR A 148 -5.67 1.66 -32.63
C THR A 148 -4.55 2.70 -32.41
N PRO A 149 -4.60 3.85 -33.13
CA PRO A 149 -3.70 4.99 -32.93
C PRO A 149 -3.70 5.57 -31.50
N ALA A 150 -4.81 5.46 -30.77
CA ALA A 150 -4.93 5.97 -29.41
C ALA A 150 -4.08 5.16 -28.42
N ALA A 151 -4.09 3.83 -28.49
CA ALA A 151 -3.22 2.99 -27.67
C ALA A 151 -1.74 3.25 -27.99
N ILE A 152 -1.41 3.38 -29.28
CA ILE A 152 -0.04 3.71 -29.75
C ILE A 152 0.41 5.07 -29.21
N ALA A 153 -0.45 6.09 -29.24
CA ALA A 153 -0.15 7.42 -28.72
C ALA A 153 0.15 7.42 -27.21
N LEU A 154 -0.61 6.64 -26.42
CA LEU A 154 -0.35 6.46 -24.98
C LEU A 154 1.02 5.85 -24.69
N VAL A 155 1.50 4.91 -25.52
CA VAL A 155 2.85 4.32 -25.38
C VAL A 155 3.93 5.04 -26.19
N ASN A 156 3.63 6.14 -26.87
CA ASN A 156 4.68 6.89 -27.57
C ASN A 156 5.51 7.72 -26.59
N ASP A 157 4.93 8.18 -25.49
CA ASP A 157 5.66 8.83 -24.39
C ASP A 157 6.24 7.80 -23.39
N ARG A 158 6.96 6.79 -23.89
CA ARG A 158 7.64 5.80 -23.02
C ARG A 158 8.58 6.45 -22.02
N VAL A 159 9.31 7.47 -22.48
CA VAL A 159 10.30 8.17 -21.66
C VAL A 159 9.60 8.91 -20.52
N GLY A 160 8.53 9.66 -20.80
CA GLY A 160 7.77 10.36 -19.76
C GLY A 160 7.07 9.41 -18.79
N ILE A 161 6.55 8.27 -19.25
CA ILE A 161 6.00 7.23 -18.37
C ILE A 161 7.08 6.68 -17.43
N VAL A 162 8.23 6.28 -17.97
CA VAL A 162 9.34 5.75 -17.16
C VAL A 162 9.85 6.80 -16.17
N LEU A 163 9.96 8.06 -16.59
CA LEU A 163 10.37 9.15 -15.71
C LEU A 163 9.41 9.32 -14.53
N ARG A 164 8.10 9.36 -14.78
CA ARG A 164 7.06 9.45 -13.73
C ARG A 164 7.09 8.25 -12.77
N VAL A 165 7.33 7.04 -13.30
CA VAL A 165 7.51 5.84 -12.48
C VAL A 165 8.76 5.98 -11.61
N CYS A 166 9.88 6.43 -12.17
CA CYS A 166 11.11 6.68 -11.43
C CYS A 166 10.93 7.72 -10.31
N GLU A 167 10.18 8.79 -10.55
CA GLU A 167 9.85 9.79 -9.53
C GLU A 167 9.04 9.19 -8.37
N ALA A 168 7.99 8.42 -8.68
CA ALA A 168 7.20 7.73 -7.67
C ALA A 168 8.02 6.71 -6.86
N VAL A 169 8.90 5.96 -7.52
CA VAL A 169 9.79 4.99 -6.88
C VAL A 169 10.84 5.69 -6.01
N ALA A 170 11.43 6.79 -6.48
CA ALA A 170 12.37 7.58 -5.70
C ALA A 170 11.72 8.12 -4.42
N PHE A 171 10.48 8.61 -4.53
CA PHE A 171 9.69 9.03 -3.38
C PHE A 171 9.43 7.88 -2.38
N ALA A 172 9.07 6.69 -2.87
CA ALA A 172 8.85 5.52 -2.02
C ALA A 172 10.14 5.07 -1.32
N HIS A 173 11.26 5.04 -2.06
CA HIS A 173 12.58 4.70 -1.52
C HIS A 173 13.03 5.69 -0.44
N HIS A 174 12.76 6.99 -0.62
CA HIS A 174 13.05 8.00 0.41
C HIS A 174 12.28 7.75 1.72
N ARG A 175 11.14 7.05 1.67
CA ARG A 175 10.37 6.60 2.84
C ARG A 175 10.71 5.18 3.31
N GLY A 176 11.77 4.57 2.78
CA GLY A 176 12.20 3.22 3.13
C GLY A 176 11.30 2.11 2.59
N VAL A 177 10.45 2.40 1.60
CA VAL A 177 9.54 1.43 0.98
C VAL A 177 10.12 0.96 -0.35
N ILE A 178 10.24 -0.37 -0.52
CA ILE A 178 10.63 -1.00 -1.78
C ILE A 178 9.39 -1.65 -2.39
N HIS A 179 9.05 -1.34 -3.65
CA HIS A 179 7.83 -1.83 -4.29
C HIS A 179 7.85 -3.35 -4.56
N GLN A 180 9.00 -3.93 -4.93
CA GLN A 180 9.20 -5.37 -5.18
C GLN A 180 8.42 -6.03 -6.35
N ASP A 181 7.55 -5.30 -7.06
CA ASP A 181 6.75 -5.84 -8.18
C ASP A 181 6.47 -4.76 -9.24
N ILE A 182 7.50 -4.01 -9.63
CA ILE A 182 7.38 -3.01 -10.70
C ILE A 182 7.31 -3.75 -12.05
N LYS A 183 6.15 -3.69 -12.70
CA LYS A 183 5.91 -4.27 -14.02
C LYS A 183 4.83 -3.49 -14.77
N PRO A 184 4.73 -3.60 -16.11
CA PRO A 184 3.76 -2.87 -16.90
C PRO A 184 2.30 -3.02 -16.45
N ASP A 185 1.89 -4.20 -15.97
CA ASP A 185 0.52 -4.43 -15.51
C ASP A 185 0.19 -3.73 -14.17
N ASN A 186 1.21 -3.26 -13.42
CA ASN A 186 1.05 -2.49 -12.18
C ASN A 186 1.20 -0.97 -12.38
N ILE A 187 1.36 -0.51 -13.63
CA ILE A 187 1.43 0.91 -13.98
C ILE A 187 0.13 1.28 -14.69
N MET A 188 -0.71 2.08 -14.03
CA MET A 188 -1.97 2.56 -14.62
C MET A 188 -1.74 3.87 -15.38
N LEU A 189 -2.27 3.96 -16.59
CA LEU A 189 -2.25 5.18 -17.40
C LEU A 189 -3.66 5.80 -17.38
N GLY A 190 -3.79 6.97 -16.77
CA GLY A 190 -5.04 7.72 -16.70
C GLY A 190 -5.20 8.72 -17.85
N ALA A 191 -6.40 9.30 -17.97
CA ALA A 191 -6.71 10.27 -19.03
C ALA A 191 -5.85 11.57 -19.00
N PHE A 192 -5.20 11.88 -17.87
CA PHE A 192 -4.41 13.10 -17.68
C PHE A 192 -2.94 12.83 -17.36
N GLY A 193 -2.44 11.63 -17.67
CA GLY A 193 -1.09 11.18 -17.32
C GLY A 193 -1.10 10.03 -16.34
#